data_AF-A0A1W2CKX2-F1
#
_entry.id   AF-A0A1W2CKX2-F1
#
_cell.length_a   1.000
_cell.length_b   1.000
_cell.length_c   1.000
_cell.angle_alpha   90.00
_cell.angle_beta   90.00
_cell.angle_gamma   90.00
#
_symmetry.space_group_name_H-M   'P 1'
#
loop_
_entity.id
_entity.type
_entity.pdbx_description
1 polymer ?
#
loop_
_entity_poly.entity_id
_entity_poly.type
_entity_poly.pdbx_seq_one_letter_code
_entity_poly.pdbx_strand_id
1 'polypeptide(L)'
;MNAMSADDASEDGSSPDLQEYRAYLQRGETRLSTLHRVAGAFISGAGLLTLLPLLVGGTFSSLLLLLLFYRSPGLPAPASLERWLALLPVLASIALPLSALYLLVRDLILFYFTARTFKPDAKGHIYPRFVLSGIMVSEPSLSHTVGELHAARDDDYVRNLLVPSPAVLKKRILKEAQSIGDLRGASMNDDENLLSERLREYVLRQTASHVRSLPQEAAKMEASIARHQRFLRGLVLRYAKAFLLTIATTVVTLTADGVLTLLKPLDNAPVPGVNPEYVWTATLTIYAGWALVSTIIVRKPVIWLYADSSNTKSQRTPQSLLNFERSTLAVSVLSVSIIGADLIMFHPPTTGTGWLIVFAACCLIVGTFVVVIRAVISELPERLR
;
A
#
# COMPACT_ATOMS: atom_id res chain seq x y z
N MET A 1 -61.55 -40.87 22.27
CA MET A 1 -60.88 -39.75 22.97
C MET A 1 -59.42 -40.12 23.09
N ASN A 2 -58.63 -39.79 22.06
CA ASN A 2 -57.17 -39.93 22.11
C ASN A 2 -56.60 -38.58 22.50
N ALA A 3 -55.94 -38.55 23.66
CA ALA A 3 -55.18 -37.41 24.14
C ALA A 3 -53.93 -37.27 23.26
N MET A 4 -53.96 -36.28 22.37
CA MET A 4 -52.81 -35.79 21.62
C MET A 4 -52.12 -34.77 22.52
N SER A 5 -51.22 -35.23 23.39
CA SER A 5 -50.49 -34.39 24.32
C SER A 5 -49.17 -33.93 23.70
N ALA A 6 -49.18 -32.68 23.21
CA ALA A 6 -48.19 -31.66 23.53
C ALA A 6 -46.67 -32.01 23.51
N ASP A 7 -46.19 -32.73 22.49
CA ASP A 7 -44.74 -32.91 22.28
C ASP A 7 -44.24 -32.45 20.88
N ASP A 8 -45.10 -31.85 20.05
CA ASP A 8 -44.72 -31.29 18.73
C ASP A 8 -44.35 -29.78 18.79
N ALA A 9 -44.09 -29.23 19.98
CA ALA A 9 -43.82 -27.81 20.17
C ALA A 9 -42.32 -27.44 20.20
N SER A 10 -41.44 -28.22 19.56
CA SER A 10 -39.99 -27.97 19.57
C SER A 10 -39.31 -27.79 18.20
N GLU A 11 -40.04 -27.56 17.11
CA GLU A 11 -39.45 -27.36 15.77
C GLU A 11 -39.63 -25.95 15.17
N ASP A 12 -39.94 -24.94 15.98
CA ASP A 12 -39.99 -23.53 15.51
C ASP A 12 -38.95 -22.62 16.18
N GLY A 13 -37.78 -23.18 16.50
CA GLY A 13 -36.59 -22.41 16.92
C GLY A 13 -35.92 -21.65 15.75
N SER A 14 -36.52 -21.63 14.56
CA SER A 14 -35.85 -21.24 13.31
C SER A 14 -36.17 -19.82 12.83
N SER A 15 -37.26 -19.18 13.25
CA SER A 15 -37.66 -17.90 12.62
C SER A 15 -36.94 -16.63 13.12
N PRO A 16 -36.63 -16.42 14.41
CA PRO A 16 -36.01 -15.18 14.87
C PRO A 16 -34.49 -15.15 14.64
N ASP A 17 -33.79 -16.25 14.92
CA ASP A 17 -32.33 -16.34 14.74
C ASP A 17 -31.93 -16.23 13.26
N LEU A 18 -32.70 -16.82 12.35
CA LEU A 18 -32.48 -16.68 10.90
C LEU A 18 -32.72 -15.24 10.43
N GLN A 19 -33.70 -14.54 11.00
CA GLN A 19 -33.92 -13.12 10.71
C GLN A 19 -32.76 -12.25 11.22
N GLU A 20 -32.21 -12.57 12.40
CA GLU A 20 -31.05 -11.87 12.94
C GLU A 20 -29.81 -12.05 12.06
N TYR A 21 -29.54 -13.27 11.58
CA TYR A 21 -28.44 -13.50 10.64
C TYR A 21 -28.61 -12.70 9.35
N ARG A 22 -29.82 -12.62 8.78
CA ARG A 22 -30.10 -11.80 7.58
C ARG A 22 -29.88 -10.31 7.86
N ALA A 23 -30.40 -9.81 8.98
CA ALA A 23 -30.22 -8.43 9.38
C ALA A 23 -28.75 -8.09 9.66
N TYR A 24 -27.98 -9.03 10.20
CA TYR A 24 -26.53 -8.90 10.35
C TYR A 24 -25.81 -8.85 9.00
N LEU A 25 -26.14 -9.74 8.07
CA LEU A 25 -25.55 -9.76 6.73
C LEU A 25 -25.79 -8.45 5.96
N GLN A 26 -27.01 -7.90 6.01
CA GLN A 26 -27.33 -6.59 5.40
C GLN A 26 -26.51 -5.44 6.02
N ARG A 27 -26.39 -5.42 7.35
CA ARG A 27 -25.51 -4.45 8.05
C ARG A 27 -24.03 -4.68 7.71
N GLY A 28 -23.63 -5.91 7.49
CA GLY A 28 -22.28 -6.28 7.08
C GLY A 28 -21.95 -5.79 5.67
N GLU A 29 -22.85 -5.98 4.71
CA GLU A 29 -22.71 -5.51 3.33
C GLU A 29 -22.59 -3.99 3.24
N THR A 30 -23.44 -3.26 3.97
CA THR A 30 -23.36 -1.79 4.00
C THR A 30 -22.03 -1.30 4.58
N ARG A 31 -21.55 -1.91 5.67
CA ARG A 31 -20.22 -1.60 6.24
C ARG A 31 -19.09 -1.99 5.29
N LEU A 32 -19.18 -3.12 4.60
CA LEU A 32 -18.16 -3.54 3.67
C LEU A 32 -18.11 -2.61 2.45
N SER A 33 -19.27 -2.20 1.95
CA SER A 33 -19.40 -1.21 0.88
C SER A 33 -18.76 0.12 1.26
N THR A 34 -18.98 0.63 2.48
CA THR A 34 -18.31 1.85 2.93
C THR A 34 -16.79 1.68 3.03
N LEU A 35 -16.30 0.55 3.56
CA LEU A 35 -14.86 0.26 3.56
C LEU A 35 -14.26 0.24 2.14
N HIS A 36 -14.96 -0.32 1.15
CA HIS A 36 -14.52 -0.29 -0.24
C HIS A 36 -14.57 1.09 -0.86
N ARG A 37 -15.55 1.95 -0.52
CA ARG A 37 -15.57 3.35 -0.97
C ARG A 37 -14.37 4.12 -0.43
N VAL A 38 -14.01 3.92 0.84
CA VAL A 38 -12.81 4.51 1.43
C VAL A 38 -11.54 4.00 0.73
N ALA A 39 -11.43 2.69 0.48
CA ALA A 39 -10.33 2.12 -0.29
C ALA A 39 -10.26 2.69 -1.72
N GLY A 40 -11.42 2.83 -2.38
CA GLY A 40 -11.55 3.43 -3.70
C GLY A 40 -11.10 4.89 -3.75
N ALA A 41 -11.35 5.67 -2.70
CA ALA A 41 -10.87 7.05 -2.60
C ALA A 41 -9.33 7.13 -2.64
N PHE A 42 -8.62 6.15 -2.07
CA PHE A 42 -7.16 6.06 -2.18
C PHE A 42 -6.70 5.72 -3.59
N ILE A 43 -7.45 4.89 -4.33
CA ILE A 43 -7.18 4.55 -5.74
C ILE A 43 -7.39 5.76 -6.65
N SER A 44 -8.48 6.50 -6.44
CA SER A 44 -8.79 7.69 -7.24
C SER A 44 -7.72 8.78 -7.12
N GLY A 45 -6.82 8.68 -6.14
CA GLY A 45 -5.48 9.26 -6.24
C GLY A 45 -5.41 10.79 -6.27
N ALA A 46 -6.51 11.48 -5.95
CA ALA A 46 -6.64 12.93 -6.14
C ALA A 46 -5.54 13.76 -5.46
N GLY A 47 -4.92 13.25 -4.38
CA GLY A 47 -3.81 13.91 -3.70
C GLY A 47 -2.40 13.43 -4.11
N LEU A 48 -2.21 12.13 -4.38
CA LEU A 48 -0.86 11.57 -4.56
C LEU A 48 -0.46 11.47 -6.03
N LEU A 49 -1.39 11.06 -6.91
CA LEU A 49 -1.13 10.96 -8.34
C LEU A 49 -1.05 12.33 -9.02
N THR A 50 -1.66 13.36 -8.42
CA THR A 50 -1.56 14.75 -8.87
C THR A 50 -0.21 15.39 -8.55
N LEU A 51 0.46 14.94 -7.48
CA LEU A 51 1.79 15.43 -7.10
C LEU A 51 2.92 14.72 -7.87
N LEU A 52 2.67 13.53 -8.41
CA LEU A 52 3.68 12.75 -9.13
C LEU A 52 4.22 13.50 -10.37
N PRO A 53 3.41 14.12 -11.25
CA PRO A 53 3.91 14.94 -12.35
C PRO A 53 4.73 16.14 -11.89
N LEU A 54 4.43 16.72 -10.73
CA LEU A 54 5.20 17.85 -10.21
C LEU A 54 6.59 17.42 -9.71
N LEU A 55 6.68 16.18 -9.19
CA LEU A 55 7.91 15.57 -8.70
C LEU A 55 8.77 14.99 -9.84
N VAL A 56 8.14 14.39 -10.85
CA VAL A 56 8.80 13.73 -12.00
C VAL A 56 8.91 14.66 -13.22
N GLY A 57 8.31 15.85 -13.16
CA GLY A 57 8.33 16.84 -14.24
C GLY A 57 9.70 17.45 -14.51
N GLY A 58 9.72 18.52 -15.30
CA GLY A 58 10.97 19.16 -15.76
C GLY A 58 11.90 19.66 -14.64
N THR A 59 11.39 19.85 -13.42
CA THR A 59 12.14 20.28 -12.23
C THR A 59 13.23 19.28 -11.86
N PHE A 60 12.91 17.98 -11.84
CA PHE A 60 13.90 16.97 -11.47
C PHE A 60 14.96 16.78 -12.56
N SER A 61 14.56 16.80 -13.83
CA SER A 61 15.49 16.73 -14.96
C SER A 61 16.45 17.94 -14.97
N SER A 62 15.92 19.14 -14.73
CA SER A 62 16.71 20.37 -14.56
C SER A 62 17.71 20.24 -13.42
N LEU A 63 17.25 19.76 -12.25
CA LEU A 63 18.09 19.57 -11.08
C LEU A 63 19.22 18.56 -11.35
N LEU A 64 18.94 17.41 -11.96
CA LEU A 64 19.97 16.43 -12.31
C LEU A 64 21.00 16.98 -13.29
N LEU A 65 20.55 17.70 -14.32
CA LEU A 65 21.44 18.29 -15.31
C LEU A 65 22.34 19.36 -14.67
N LEU A 66 21.77 20.21 -13.83
CA LEU A 66 22.51 21.22 -13.08
C LEU A 66 23.51 20.59 -12.10
N LEU A 67 23.09 19.57 -11.36
CA LEU A 67 23.93 18.93 -10.36
C LEU A 67 25.13 18.20 -10.98
N LEU A 68 24.94 17.47 -12.10
CA LEU A 68 25.98 16.61 -12.66
C LEU A 68 26.85 17.27 -13.75
N PHE A 69 26.25 18.07 -14.62
CA PHE A 69 26.89 18.48 -15.88
C PHE A 69 27.14 19.98 -15.99
N TYR A 70 26.48 20.81 -15.17
CA TYR A 70 26.65 22.25 -15.28
C TYR A 70 28.04 22.69 -14.83
N ARG A 71 28.75 23.42 -15.70
CA ARG A 71 30.11 23.89 -15.46
C ARG A 71 30.10 25.38 -15.11
N SER A 72 30.59 25.71 -13.91
CA SER A 72 30.82 27.08 -13.47
C SER A 72 32.09 27.15 -12.63
N PRO A 73 32.89 28.23 -12.73
CA PRO A 73 34.04 28.43 -11.84
C PRO A 73 33.58 28.47 -10.38
N GLY A 74 34.23 27.70 -9.50
CA GLY A 74 33.84 27.54 -8.09
C GLY A 74 32.88 26.38 -7.81
N LEU A 75 32.39 25.67 -8.84
CA LEU A 75 31.72 24.38 -8.63
C LEU A 75 32.71 23.22 -8.78
N PRO A 76 32.43 22.06 -8.14
CA PRO A 76 33.19 20.84 -8.37
C PRO A 76 33.21 20.48 -9.86
N ALA A 77 34.29 19.85 -10.32
CA ALA A 77 34.41 19.44 -11.72
C ALA A 77 33.19 18.58 -12.15
N PRO A 78 32.70 18.71 -13.40
CA PRO A 78 31.59 17.90 -13.89
C PRO A 78 31.94 16.40 -13.80
N ALA A 79 30.96 15.58 -13.39
CA ALA A 79 31.15 14.15 -13.12
C ALA A 79 32.24 13.79 -12.09
N SER A 80 32.68 14.73 -11.24
CA SER A 80 33.57 14.45 -10.11
C SER A 80 32.89 13.58 -9.06
N LEU A 81 33.72 12.90 -8.24
CA LEU A 81 33.26 12.08 -7.11
C LEU A 81 32.35 12.88 -6.15
N GLU A 82 32.67 14.15 -5.93
CA GLU A 82 31.87 15.07 -5.11
C GLU A 82 30.44 15.23 -5.62
N ARG A 83 30.25 15.46 -6.94
CA ARG A 83 28.91 15.54 -7.54
C ARG A 83 28.15 14.21 -7.47
N TRP A 84 28.86 13.08 -7.59
CA TRP A 84 28.25 11.76 -7.42
C TRP A 84 27.81 11.50 -5.98
N LEU A 85 28.58 11.96 -4.98
CA LEU A 85 28.17 11.90 -3.58
C LEU A 85 26.95 12.78 -3.31
N ALA A 86 26.95 14.02 -3.81
CA ALA A 86 25.81 14.93 -3.70
C ALA A 86 24.54 14.42 -4.40
N LEU A 87 24.67 13.58 -5.43
CA LEU A 87 23.55 12.97 -6.12
C LEU A 87 22.81 11.93 -5.24
N LEU A 88 23.51 11.24 -4.33
CA LEU A 88 22.91 10.16 -3.53
C LEU A 88 21.76 10.66 -2.63
N PRO A 89 21.89 11.75 -1.85
CA PRO A 89 20.77 12.35 -1.12
C PRO A 89 19.60 12.75 -2.02
N VAL A 90 19.88 13.29 -3.21
CA VAL A 90 18.85 13.69 -4.19
C VAL A 90 18.07 12.47 -4.66
N LEU A 91 18.75 11.40 -5.08
CA LEU A 91 18.10 10.16 -5.50
C LEU A 91 17.33 9.49 -4.35
N ALA A 92 17.90 9.47 -3.15
CA ALA A 92 17.24 9.00 -1.94
C ALA A 92 15.92 9.76 -1.69
N SER A 93 15.92 11.07 -1.92
CA SER A 93 14.74 11.91 -1.71
C SER A 93 13.54 11.56 -2.57
N ILE A 94 13.77 10.95 -3.73
CA ILE A 94 12.76 10.51 -4.69
C ILE A 94 12.44 9.03 -4.51
N ALA A 95 13.48 8.21 -4.31
CA ALA A 95 13.33 6.78 -4.08
C ALA A 95 12.41 6.49 -2.87
N LEU A 96 12.51 7.28 -1.80
CA LEU A 96 11.66 7.08 -0.62
C LEU A 96 10.15 7.29 -0.90
N PRO A 97 9.67 8.44 -1.43
CA PRO A 97 8.28 8.59 -1.86
C PRO A 97 7.80 7.51 -2.84
N LEU A 98 8.62 7.15 -3.83
CA LEU A 98 8.28 6.11 -4.81
C LEU A 98 8.15 4.74 -4.15
N SER A 99 9.05 4.40 -3.22
CA SER A 99 8.96 3.16 -2.45
C SER A 99 7.71 3.13 -1.55
N ALA A 100 7.35 4.27 -0.95
CA ALA A 100 6.13 4.40 -0.15
C ALA A 100 4.88 4.18 -1.00
N LEU A 101 4.85 4.72 -2.22
CA LEU A 101 3.78 4.52 -3.20
C LEU A 101 3.70 3.07 -3.67
N TYR A 102 4.83 2.45 -4.01
CA TYR A 102 4.88 1.04 -4.37
C TYR A 102 4.31 0.16 -3.23
N LEU A 103 4.72 0.43 -2.00
CA LEU A 103 4.21 -0.25 -0.82
C LEU A 103 2.72 0.01 -0.57
N LEU A 104 2.20 1.19 -0.92
CA LEU A 104 0.77 1.49 -0.85
C LEU A 104 -0.02 0.68 -1.88
N VAL A 105 0.44 0.62 -3.14
CA VAL A 105 -0.18 -0.18 -4.20
C VAL A 105 -0.17 -1.66 -3.84
N ARG A 106 0.95 -2.17 -3.28
CA ARG A 106 1.04 -3.53 -2.77
C ARG A 106 -0.03 -3.81 -1.69
N ASP A 107 -0.17 -2.92 -0.71
CA ASP A 107 -1.16 -3.09 0.37
C ASP A 107 -2.59 -3.04 -0.17
N LEU A 108 -2.85 -2.20 -1.16
CA LEU A 108 -4.13 -2.12 -1.86
C LEU A 108 -4.45 -3.43 -2.59
N ILE A 109 -3.48 -4.04 -3.29
CA ILE A 109 -3.66 -5.35 -3.92
C ILE A 109 -4.00 -6.40 -2.84
N LEU A 110 -3.31 -6.40 -1.69
CA LEU A 110 -3.59 -7.34 -0.59
C LEU A 110 -4.92 -7.06 0.14
N PHE A 111 -5.45 -5.85 0.01
CA PHE A 111 -6.80 -5.51 0.48
C PHE A 111 -7.87 -6.15 -0.42
N TYR A 112 -7.70 -6.09 -1.74
CA TYR A 112 -8.67 -6.62 -2.72
C TYR A 112 -8.50 -8.10 -3.06
N PHE A 113 -7.32 -8.66 -2.86
CA PHE A 113 -7.03 -10.06 -3.19
C PHE A 113 -6.64 -10.87 -1.94
N THR A 114 -6.96 -12.15 -1.95
CA THR A 114 -6.51 -13.10 -0.94
C THR A 114 -6.09 -14.41 -1.57
N ALA A 115 -5.01 -14.97 -1.05
CA ALA A 115 -4.58 -16.33 -1.35
C ALA A 115 -5.26 -17.37 -0.43
N ARG A 116 -5.94 -16.94 0.65
CA ARG A 116 -6.45 -17.86 1.68
C ARG A 116 -7.87 -18.31 1.37
N THR A 117 -8.09 -19.62 1.36
CA THR A 117 -9.42 -20.26 1.36
C THR A 117 -9.91 -20.47 2.80
N PHE A 118 -11.23 -20.38 3.04
CA PHE A 118 -11.81 -20.62 4.37
C PHE A 118 -11.84 -22.11 4.72
N LYS A 119 -11.79 -22.98 3.71
CA LYS A 119 -11.53 -24.40 3.84
C LYS A 119 -10.22 -24.71 3.11
N PRO A 120 -9.22 -25.34 3.74
CA PRO A 120 -8.09 -25.87 3.01
C PRO A 120 -8.66 -26.86 1.99
N ASP A 121 -8.37 -26.66 0.71
CA ASP A 121 -8.58 -27.73 -0.26
C ASP A 121 -7.69 -28.91 0.18
N ALA A 122 -8.20 -30.13 0.12
CA ALA A 122 -7.49 -31.33 0.58
C ALA A 122 -6.13 -31.51 -0.11
N LYS A 123 -5.92 -30.81 -1.23
CA LYS A 123 -4.71 -30.80 -2.06
C LYS A 123 -3.81 -29.57 -1.87
N GLY A 124 -4.19 -28.62 -1.00
CA GLY A 124 -3.38 -27.44 -0.67
C GLY A 124 -3.22 -26.41 -1.78
N HIS A 125 -4.08 -26.43 -2.82
CA HIS A 125 -4.04 -25.45 -3.90
C HIS A 125 -4.45 -24.04 -3.42
N ILE A 126 -3.69 -23.04 -3.84
CA ILE A 126 -3.88 -21.63 -3.47
C ILE A 126 -4.33 -20.87 -4.72
N TYR A 127 -5.57 -20.36 -4.70
CA TYR A 127 -6.10 -19.52 -5.76
C TYR A 127 -6.16 -18.05 -5.29
N PRO A 128 -5.45 -17.12 -5.95
CA PRO A 128 -5.62 -15.70 -5.67
C PRO A 128 -7.03 -15.30 -6.10
N ARG A 129 -7.85 -14.87 -5.14
CA ARG A 129 -9.25 -14.52 -5.39
C ARG A 129 -9.56 -13.13 -4.87
N PHE A 130 -10.54 -12.50 -5.50
CA PHE A 130 -11.09 -11.24 -5.02
C PHE A 130 -11.82 -11.45 -3.69
N VAL A 131 -11.68 -10.52 -2.75
CA VAL A 131 -12.23 -10.72 -1.39
C VAL A 131 -13.75 -10.61 -1.36
N LEU A 132 -14.35 -9.80 -2.24
CA LEU A 132 -15.79 -9.81 -2.48
C LEU A 132 -16.12 -11.07 -3.28
N SER A 133 -16.30 -12.17 -2.56
CA SER A 133 -16.76 -13.44 -3.13
C SER A 133 -18.20 -13.31 -3.62
N GLY A 134 -18.58 -14.11 -4.61
CA GLY A 134 -19.99 -14.28 -4.94
C GLY A 134 -20.80 -14.82 -3.76
N ILE A 135 -22.08 -14.48 -3.76
CA ILE A 135 -23.06 -14.93 -2.77
C ILE A 135 -23.92 -15.99 -3.46
N MET A 136 -24.13 -17.11 -2.78
CA MET A 136 -25.12 -18.10 -3.18
C MET A 136 -26.27 -18.08 -2.19
N VAL A 137 -27.49 -18.28 -2.68
CA VAL A 137 -28.66 -18.44 -1.81
C VAL A 137 -28.45 -19.64 -0.89
N SER A 138 -28.59 -19.42 0.41
CA SER A 138 -28.45 -20.44 1.45
C SER A 138 -29.66 -21.39 1.44
N GLU A 139 -29.40 -22.70 1.39
CA GLU A 139 -30.43 -23.76 1.43
C GLU A 139 -31.49 -23.64 2.54
N PRO A 140 -31.16 -23.28 3.80
CA PRO A 140 -32.19 -23.16 4.85
C PRO A 140 -33.20 -22.02 4.64
N SER A 141 -33.02 -21.16 3.63
CA SER A 141 -33.97 -20.08 3.32
C SER A 141 -35.07 -20.48 2.33
N LEU A 142 -34.97 -21.66 1.71
CA LEU A 142 -35.82 -22.08 0.58
C LEU A 142 -36.42 -23.47 0.80
N SER A 143 -36.79 -23.85 2.03
CA SER A 143 -37.27 -25.22 2.35
C SER A 143 -38.28 -25.83 1.36
N HIS A 144 -39.11 -25.01 0.71
CA HIS A 144 -40.09 -25.44 -0.29
C HIS A 144 -39.68 -25.22 -1.76
N THR A 145 -38.58 -24.51 -2.04
CA THR A 145 -38.21 -24.03 -3.40
C THR A 145 -36.76 -24.37 -3.77
N VAL A 146 -36.04 -25.14 -2.95
CA VAL A 146 -34.66 -25.58 -3.23
C VAL A 146 -34.58 -26.28 -4.59
N GLY A 147 -35.54 -27.18 -4.88
CA GLY A 147 -35.58 -27.92 -6.15
C GLY A 147 -35.73 -27.02 -7.38
N GLU A 148 -36.59 -26.01 -7.31
CA GLU A 148 -36.78 -25.04 -8.40
C GLU A 148 -35.52 -24.19 -8.61
N LEU A 149 -34.83 -23.80 -7.53
CA LEU A 149 -33.57 -23.07 -7.64
C LEU A 149 -32.46 -23.92 -8.28
N HIS A 150 -32.38 -25.21 -7.96
CA HIS A 150 -31.43 -26.11 -8.62
C HIS A 150 -31.77 -26.29 -10.10
N ALA A 151 -33.03 -26.52 -10.43
CA ALA A 151 -33.48 -26.60 -11.82
C ALA A 151 -33.15 -25.32 -12.60
N ALA A 152 -33.37 -24.13 -12.02
CA ALA A 152 -33.03 -22.85 -12.63
C ALA A 152 -31.51 -22.62 -12.77
N ARG A 153 -30.68 -23.17 -11.86
CA ARG A 153 -29.22 -23.10 -11.94
C ARG A 153 -28.62 -24.03 -13.00
N ASP A 154 -29.35 -25.09 -13.33
CA ASP A 154 -28.95 -26.09 -14.32
C ASP A 154 -29.56 -25.82 -15.70
N ASP A 155 -30.42 -24.81 -15.80
CA ASP A 155 -30.92 -24.29 -17.07
C ASP A 155 -29.78 -23.88 -18.01
N ASP A 156 -29.94 -24.18 -19.30
CA ASP A 156 -28.90 -24.00 -20.31
C ASP A 156 -28.47 -22.53 -20.44
N TYR A 157 -29.40 -21.59 -20.28
CA TYR A 157 -29.07 -20.17 -20.33
C TYR A 157 -28.13 -19.78 -19.18
N VAL A 158 -28.44 -20.21 -17.95
CA VAL A 158 -27.63 -19.91 -16.76
C VAL A 158 -26.28 -20.62 -16.81
N ARG A 159 -26.26 -21.87 -17.28
CA ARG A 159 -25.03 -22.64 -17.48
C ARG A 159 -24.09 -21.96 -18.48
N ASN A 160 -24.64 -21.44 -19.57
CA ASN A 160 -23.88 -20.76 -20.62
C ASN A 160 -23.28 -19.40 -20.19
N LEU A 161 -23.81 -18.76 -19.12
CA LEU A 161 -23.23 -17.54 -18.56
C LEU A 161 -21.86 -17.78 -17.89
N LEU A 162 -21.69 -18.95 -17.26
CA LEU A 162 -20.46 -19.31 -16.55
C LEU A 162 -19.52 -20.17 -17.41
N VAL A 163 -20.09 -21.08 -18.19
CA VAL A 163 -19.36 -21.98 -19.10
C VAL A 163 -19.93 -21.80 -20.50
N PRO A 164 -19.30 -20.97 -21.34
CA PRO A 164 -19.80 -20.68 -22.67
C PRO A 164 -19.92 -21.95 -23.52
N SER A 165 -20.97 -22.07 -24.33
CA SER A 165 -21.15 -23.19 -25.26
C SER A 165 -19.99 -23.37 -26.26
N PRO A 166 -19.37 -22.30 -26.81
CA PRO A 166 -18.29 -22.45 -27.78
C PRO A 166 -17.09 -23.25 -27.24
N ALA A 167 -16.74 -24.35 -27.94
CA ALA A 167 -15.67 -25.26 -27.55
C ALA A 167 -14.30 -24.58 -27.36
N VAL A 168 -14.04 -23.49 -28.08
CA VAL A 168 -12.80 -22.69 -27.96
C VAL A 168 -12.68 -22.04 -26.58
N LEU A 169 -13.79 -21.51 -26.05
CA LEU A 169 -13.83 -20.87 -24.73
C LEU A 169 -13.77 -21.93 -23.63
N LYS A 170 -14.52 -23.05 -23.76
CA LYS A 170 -14.44 -24.19 -22.84
C LYS A 170 -12.99 -24.70 -22.72
N LYS A 171 -12.31 -24.88 -23.86
CA LYS A 171 -10.91 -25.31 -23.90
C LYS A 171 -9.97 -24.31 -23.20
N ARG A 172 -10.25 -23.01 -23.28
CA ARG A 172 -9.46 -21.98 -22.58
C ARG A 172 -9.62 -22.11 -21.06
N ILE A 173 -10.85 -22.23 -20.57
CA ILE A 173 -11.14 -22.40 -19.13
C ILE A 173 -10.52 -23.73 -18.63
N LEU A 174 -10.68 -24.80 -19.39
CA LEU A 174 -10.09 -26.11 -19.06
C LEU A 174 -8.55 -26.04 -18.97
N LYS A 175 -7.90 -25.37 -19.94
CA LYS A 175 -6.45 -25.17 -19.93
C LYS A 175 -6.00 -24.32 -18.73
N GLU A 176 -6.78 -23.32 -18.36
CA GLU A 176 -6.52 -22.51 -17.16
C GLU A 176 -6.60 -23.37 -15.89
N ALA A 177 -7.68 -24.13 -15.72
CA ALA A 177 -7.88 -25.04 -14.60
C ALA A 177 -6.72 -26.04 -14.48
N GLN A 178 -6.35 -26.67 -15.59
CA GLN A 178 -5.24 -27.62 -15.68
C GLN A 178 -3.89 -26.99 -15.34
N SER A 179 -3.65 -25.74 -15.73
CA SER A 179 -2.38 -25.04 -15.45
C SER A 179 -2.17 -24.79 -13.95
N ILE A 180 -3.25 -24.61 -13.20
CA ILE A 180 -3.22 -24.43 -11.74
C ILE A 180 -3.27 -25.79 -11.01
N GLY A 181 -3.44 -26.89 -11.77
CA GLY A 181 -3.46 -28.26 -11.26
C GLY A 181 -4.83 -28.77 -10.86
N ASP A 182 -5.90 -28.01 -11.13
CA ASP A 182 -7.28 -28.48 -11.04
C ASP A 182 -7.68 -29.23 -12.33
N LEU A 183 -8.69 -30.08 -12.27
CA LEU A 183 -9.26 -30.79 -13.43
C LEU A 183 -8.22 -31.50 -14.35
N ARG A 184 -7.08 -31.95 -13.81
CA ARG A 184 -5.99 -32.62 -14.56
C ARG A 184 -6.42 -33.87 -15.35
N GLY A 185 -7.49 -34.53 -14.92
CA GLY A 185 -8.06 -35.71 -15.59
C GLY A 185 -9.24 -35.41 -16.52
N ALA A 186 -9.65 -34.14 -16.65
CA ALA A 186 -10.78 -33.77 -17.49
C ALA A 186 -10.31 -33.47 -18.93
N SER A 187 -11.03 -34.02 -19.91
CA SER A 187 -10.75 -33.85 -21.34
C SER A 187 -11.94 -33.24 -22.06
N MET A 188 -11.69 -32.61 -23.21
CA MET A 188 -12.76 -32.18 -24.13
C MET A 188 -13.53 -33.36 -24.74
N ASN A 189 -13.01 -34.59 -24.61
CA ASN A 189 -13.66 -35.82 -25.07
C ASN A 189 -14.54 -36.48 -23.99
N ASP A 190 -14.58 -35.94 -22.77
CA ASP A 190 -15.48 -36.41 -21.72
C ASP A 190 -16.93 -36.04 -22.06
N ASP A 191 -17.90 -36.63 -21.35
CA ASP A 191 -19.31 -36.24 -21.44
C ASP A 191 -19.46 -34.71 -21.31
N GLU A 192 -20.09 -34.09 -22.31
CA GLU A 192 -20.22 -32.64 -22.40
C GLU A 192 -20.95 -32.06 -21.18
N ASN A 193 -21.94 -32.76 -20.65
CA ASN A 193 -22.68 -32.32 -19.47
C ASN A 193 -21.80 -32.36 -18.23
N LEU A 194 -21.06 -33.45 -18.04
CA LEU A 194 -20.14 -33.63 -16.91
C LEU A 194 -18.98 -32.62 -16.95
N LEU A 195 -18.42 -32.38 -18.14
CA LEU A 195 -17.36 -31.39 -18.32
C LEU A 195 -17.88 -29.98 -18.02
N SER A 196 -19.06 -29.63 -18.54
CA SER A 196 -19.66 -28.32 -18.32
C SER A 196 -19.99 -28.09 -16.84
N GLU A 197 -20.46 -29.11 -16.14
CA GLU A 197 -20.71 -29.05 -14.70
C GLU A 197 -19.41 -28.85 -13.90
N ARG A 198 -18.35 -29.60 -14.20
CA ARG A 198 -17.04 -29.46 -13.55
C ARG A 198 -16.41 -28.08 -13.79
N LEU A 199 -16.51 -27.56 -15.01
CA LEU A 199 -16.04 -26.22 -15.35
C LEU A 199 -16.87 -25.14 -14.64
N ARG A 200 -18.19 -25.32 -14.54
CA ARG A 200 -19.07 -24.40 -13.81
C ARG A 200 -18.68 -24.36 -12.35
N GLU A 201 -18.49 -25.53 -11.74
CA GLU A 201 -18.06 -25.62 -10.36
C GLU A 201 -16.70 -24.91 -10.19
N TYR A 202 -15.71 -25.20 -11.03
CA TYR A 202 -14.42 -24.52 -11.02
C TYR A 202 -14.53 -22.99 -11.02
N VAL A 203 -15.32 -22.40 -11.93
CA VAL A 203 -15.54 -20.95 -12.01
C VAL A 203 -16.20 -20.40 -10.74
N LEU A 204 -17.17 -21.12 -10.18
CA LEU A 204 -17.82 -20.75 -8.92
C LEU A 204 -16.83 -20.84 -7.74
N ARG A 205 -15.97 -21.87 -7.70
CA ARG A 205 -14.92 -21.99 -6.68
C ARG A 205 -13.91 -20.85 -6.76
N GLN A 206 -13.52 -20.41 -7.96
CA GLN A 206 -12.63 -19.26 -8.15
C GLN A 206 -13.22 -17.97 -7.56
N THR A 207 -14.53 -17.77 -7.70
CA THR A 207 -15.25 -16.63 -7.11
C THR A 207 -15.64 -16.85 -5.65
N ALA A 208 -15.23 -17.98 -5.05
CA ALA A 208 -15.63 -18.43 -3.72
C ALA A 208 -17.14 -18.49 -3.49
N SER A 209 -17.89 -18.69 -4.58
CA SER A 209 -19.32 -18.92 -4.60
C SER A 209 -19.56 -20.40 -4.30
N HIS A 210 -19.95 -20.69 -3.07
CA HIS A 210 -20.32 -22.04 -2.63
C HIS A 210 -21.56 -21.93 -1.76
N VAL A 211 -22.35 -22.99 -1.72
CA VAL A 211 -23.49 -23.06 -0.81
C VAL A 211 -22.97 -23.04 0.63
N ARG A 212 -23.52 -22.13 1.42
CA ARG A 212 -23.22 -21.96 2.85
C ARG A 212 -24.53 -21.77 3.60
N SER A 213 -24.58 -22.26 4.82
CA SER A 213 -25.68 -21.92 5.73
C SER A 213 -25.61 -20.45 6.14
N LEU A 214 -26.73 -19.88 6.60
CA LEU A 214 -26.77 -18.49 7.07
C LEU A 214 -25.74 -18.20 8.19
N PRO A 215 -25.55 -19.07 9.20
CA PRO A 215 -24.49 -18.88 10.20
C PRO A 215 -23.08 -18.87 9.59
N GLN A 216 -22.82 -19.69 8.57
CA GLN A 216 -21.51 -19.73 7.90
C GLN A 216 -21.25 -18.46 7.07
N GLU A 217 -22.26 -17.92 6.39
CA GLU A 217 -22.13 -16.62 5.71
C GLU A 217 -21.95 -15.48 6.73
N ALA A 218 -22.65 -15.50 7.86
CA ALA A 218 -22.48 -14.51 8.92
C ALA A 218 -21.06 -14.53 9.50
N ALA A 219 -20.52 -15.70 9.85
CA ALA A 219 -19.15 -15.85 10.34
C ALA A 219 -18.11 -15.40 9.29
N LYS A 220 -18.34 -15.71 8.01
CA LYS A 220 -17.50 -15.24 6.90
C LYS A 220 -17.56 -13.72 6.77
N MET A 221 -18.73 -13.11 6.90
CA MET A 221 -18.92 -11.66 6.85
C MET A 221 -18.18 -10.98 8.02
N GLU A 222 -18.28 -11.52 9.23
CA GLU A 222 -17.54 -11.03 10.40
C GLU A 222 -16.02 -11.07 10.16
N ALA A 223 -15.50 -12.22 9.72
CA ALA A 223 -14.09 -12.38 9.39
C ALA A 223 -13.66 -11.42 8.26
N SER A 224 -14.52 -11.20 7.27
CA SER A 224 -14.28 -10.26 6.17
C SER A 224 -14.19 -8.83 6.69
N ILE A 225 -15.12 -8.37 7.51
CA ILE A 225 -15.12 -7.01 8.09
C ILE A 225 -13.87 -6.80 8.94
N ALA A 226 -13.56 -7.72 9.85
CA ALA A 226 -12.38 -7.63 10.72
C ALA A 226 -11.09 -7.58 9.90
N ARG A 227 -11.00 -8.40 8.84
CA ARG A 227 -9.88 -8.38 7.91
C ARG A 227 -9.77 -7.03 7.19
N HIS A 228 -10.82 -6.54 6.56
CA HIS A 228 -10.77 -5.28 5.81
C HIS A 228 -10.46 -4.10 6.72
N GLN A 229 -11.02 -4.05 7.93
CA GLN A 229 -10.67 -3.02 8.92
C GLN A 229 -9.19 -3.06 9.30
N ARG A 230 -8.64 -4.26 9.54
CA ARG A 230 -7.20 -4.44 9.82
C ARG A 230 -6.32 -3.93 8.67
N PHE A 231 -6.66 -4.27 7.42
CA PHE A 231 -5.90 -3.79 6.26
C PHE A 231 -6.07 -2.28 6.05
N LEU A 232 -7.29 -1.76 6.17
CA LEU A 232 -7.59 -0.34 5.98
C LEU A 232 -6.80 0.52 6.97
N ARG A 233 -6.69 0.10 8.23
CA ARG A 233 -5.85 0.80 9.23
C ARG A 233 -4.40 0.95 8.75
N GLY A 234 -3.80 -0.11 8.22
CA GLY A 234 -2.44 -0.07 7.69
C GLY A 234 -2.33 0.79 6.43
N LEU A 235 -3.29 0.65 5.52
CA LEU A 235 -3.38 1.38 4.26
C LEU A 235 -3.46 2.90 4.48
N VAL A 236 -4.34 3.35 5.37
CA VAL A 236 -4.54 4.77 5.70
C VAL A 236 -3.26 5.38 6.27
N LEU A 237 -2.60 4.70 7.21
CA LEU A 237 -1.35 5.18 7.80
C LEU A 237 -0.22 5.23 6.76
N ARG A 238 -0.14 4.24 5.87
CA ARG A 238 0.84 4.23 4.78
C ARG A 238 0.59 5.36 3.79
N TYR A 239 -0.66 5.58 3.42
CA TYR A 239 -1.07 6.67 2.56
C TYR A 239 -0.65 8.02 3.15
N ALA A 240 -0.96 8.27 4.43
CA ALA A 240 -0.58 9.52 5.10
C ALA A 240 0.94 9.74 5.09
N LYS A 241 1.74 8.69 5.36
CA LYS A 241 3.21 8.76 5.29
C LYS A 241 3.70 9.07 3.88
N ALA A 242 3.19 8.35 2.87
CA ALA A 242 3.55 8.57 1.47
C ALA A 242 3.22 9.99 1.04
N PHE A 243 2.02 10.47 1.35
CA PHE A 243 1.54 11.80 1.00
C PHE A 243 2.39 12.92 1.61
N LEU A 244 2.60 12.89 2.93
CA LEU A 244 3.41 13.90 3.60
C LEU A 244 4.87 13.88 3.13
N LEU A 245 5.42 12.69 2.87
CA LEU A 245 6.78 12.54 2.36
C LEU A 245 6.91 13.08 0.93
N THR A 246 5.94 12.80 0.07
CA THR A 246 5.87 13.37 -1.29
C THR A 246 5.84 14.90 -1.24
N ILE A 247 4.98 15.49 -0.40
CA ILE A 247 4.92 16.96 -0.24
C ILE A 247 6.28 17.52 0.20
N ALA A 248 6.89 16.92 1.23
CA ALA A 248 8.18 17.38 1.74
C ALA A 248 9.29 17.27 0.69
N THR A 249 9.38 16.15 -0.04
CA THR A 249 10.32 16.00 -1.15
C THR A 249 10.05 17.05 -2.22
N THR A 250 8.80 17.25 -2.62
CA THR A 250 8.44 18.24 -3.64
C THR A 250 8.87 19.65 -3.26
N VAL A 251 8.58 20.11 -2.04
CA VAL A 251 8.98 21.45 -1.56
C VAL A 251 10.51 21.59 -1.58
N VAL A 252 11.22 20.56 -1.11
CA VAL A 252 12.69 20.55 -1.09
C VAL A 252 13.26 20.57 -2.50
N THR A 253 12.75 19.76 -3.41
CA THR A 253 13.20 19.71 -4.82
C THR A 253 12.97 21.04 -5.52
N LEU A 254 11.80 21.68 -5.31
CA LEU A 254 11.51 23.00 -5.87
C LEU A 254 12.43 24.08 -5.29
N THR A 255 12.68 24.04 -3.98
CA THR A 255 13.58 24.99 -3.33
C THR A 255 15.03 24.81 -3.81
N ALA A 256 15.49 23.56 -3.93
CA ALA A 256 16.81 23.23 -4.43
C ALA A 256 17.00 23.62 -5.91
N ASP A 257 16.03 23.33 -6.78
CA ASP A 257 16.07 23.75 -8.19
C ASP A 257 16.04 25.29 -8.28
N GLY A 258 15.22 25.98 -7.47
CA GLY A 258 15.19 27.44 -7.39
C GLY A 258 16.52 28.06 -6.93
N VAL A 259 17.25 27.41 -6.03
CA VAL A 259 18.59 27.84 -5.62
C VAL A 259 19.62 27.57 -6.71
N LEU A 260 19.57 26.41 -7.37
CA LEU A 260 20.47 26.06 -8.46
C LEU A 260 20.23 26.90 -9.72
N THR A 261 19.00 27.37 -9.97
CA THR A 261 18.71 28.24 -11.12
C THR A 261 19.35 29.62 -10.99
N LEU A 262 19.75 30.06 -9.78
CA LEU A 262 20.55 31.28 -9.60
C LEU A 262 21.93 31.19 -10.27
N LEU A 263 22.39 29.97 -10.59
CA LEU A 263 23.61 29.75 -11.36
C LEU A 263 23.38 29.92 -12.86
N LYS A 264 22.14 29.76 -13.35
CA LYS A 264 21.85 29.93 -14.77
C LYS A 264 22.00 31.42 -15.12
N PRO A 265 22.74 31.76 -16.19
CA PRO A 265 22.87 33.14 -16.60
C PRO A 265 21.51 33.69 -17.05
N LEU A 266 21.11 34.86 -16.53
CA LEU A 266 20.05 35.67 -17.13
C LEU A 266 20.69 36.49 -18.24
N ASP A 267 20.15 36.43 -19.45
CA ASP A 267 20.63 37.20 -20.61
C ASP A 267 22.12 37.03 -20.92
N ASN A 268 22.64 35.79 -20.80
CA ASN A 268 24.05 35.42 -20.97
C ASN A 268 25.02 36.08 -19.97
N ALA A 269 24.52 36.77 -18.95
CA ALA A 269 25.34 37.32 -17.87
C ALA A 269 25.14 36.50 -16.57
N PRO A 270 26.23 36.21 -15.83
CA PRO A 270 26.09 35.64 -14.48
C PRO A 270 25.33 36.61 -13.58
N VAL A 271 24.50 36.08 -12.69
CA VAL A 271 23.76 36.90 -11.72
C VAL A 271 24.78 37.58 -10.79
N PRO A 272 24.85 38.93 -10.75
CA PRO A 272 25.85 39.64 -9.99
C PRO A 272 25.71 39.36 -8.49
N GLY A 273 26.82 39.06 -7.82
CA GLY A 273 26.88 38.80 -6.37
C GLY A 273 26.57 37.36 -5.94
N VAL A 274 26.26 36.45 -6.87
CA VAL A 274 26.05 35.02 -6.55
C VAL A 274 27.39 34.28 -6.60
N ASN A 275 27.84 33.76 -5.45
CA ASN A 275 28.99 32.87 -5.40
C ASN A 275 28.53 31.41 -5.61
N PRO A 276 29.05 30.69 -6.63
CA PRO A 276 28.68 29.30 -6.89
C PRO A 276 28.91 28.33 -5.74
N GLU A 277 29.93 28.55 -4.91
CA GLU A 277 30.21 27.72 -3.73
C GLU A 277 29.10 27.83 -2.67
N TYR A 278 28.53 29.02 -2.47
CA TYR A 278 27.40 29.20 -1.57
C TYR A 278 26.13 28.53 -2.10
N VAL A 279 25.93 28.53 -3.42
CA VAL A 279 24.78 27.85 -4.03
C VAL A 279 24.89 26.34 -3.84
N TRP A 280 26.08 25.77 -4.01
CA TRP A 280 26.35 24.35 -3.79
C TRP A 280 26.08 23.95 -2.32
N THR A 281 26.70 24.65 -1.38
CA THR A 281 26.54 24.39 0.07
C THR A 281 25.10 24.63 0.55
N ALA A 282 24.40 25.64 0.03
CA ALA A 282 22.99 25.85 0.31
C ALA A 282 22.11 24.69 -0.20
N THR A 283 22.38 24.19 -1.41
CA THR A 283 21.68 23.03 -1.98
C THR A 283 21.84 21.79 -1.11
N LEU A 284 23.07 21.49 -0.66
CA LEU A 284 23.34 20.38 0.26
C LEU A 284 22.64 20.56 1.61
N THR A 285 22.63 21.79 2.14
CA THR A 285 21.95 22.13 3.39
C THR A 285 20.44 21.91 3.29
N ILE A 286 19.83 22.25 2.15
CA ILE A 286 18.41 21.98 1.88
C ILE A 286 18.12 20.47 1.94
N TYR A 287 18.97 19.62 1.33
CA TYR A 287 18.82 18.17 1.40
C TYR A 287 19.12 17.57 2.78
N ALA A 288 20.01 18.18 3.57
CA ALA A 288 20.18 17.82 4.98
C ALA A 288 18.90 18.13 5.79
N GLY A 289 18.25 19.26 5.49
CA GLY A 289 16.95 19.62 6.06
C GLY A 289 15.85 18.63 5.68
N TRP A 290 15.81 18.21 4.41
CA TRP A 290 14.91 17.15 3.95
C TRP A 290 15.10 15.83 4.72
N ALA A 291 16.34 15.42 4.96
CA ALA A 291 16.61 14.19 5.70
C ALA A 291 16.06 14.29 7.14
N LEU A 292 16.25 15.43 7.82
CA LEU A 292 15.64 15.66 9.13
C LEU A 292 14.10 15.61 9.06
N VAL A 293 13.50 16.36 8.13
CA VAL A 293 12.04 16.46 7.99
C VAL A 293 11.42 15.10 7.65
N SER A 294 12.03 14.32 6.76
CA SER A 294 11.56 12.98 6.40
C SER A 294 11.55 12.02 7.59
N THR A 295 12.58 12.04 8.46
CA THR A 295 12.59 11.23 9.69
C THR A 295 11.45 11.58 10.64
N ILE A 296 11.09 12.86 10.74
CA ILE A 296 9.98 13.33 11.56
C ILE A 296 8.66 12.89 10.94
N ILE A 297 8.44 13.20 9.66
CA ILE A 297 7.18 12.97 8.95
C ILE A 297 6.77 11.50 8.98
N VAL A 298 7.69 10.57 8.70
CA VAL A 298 7.34 9.15 8.58
C VAL A 298 6.87 8.54 9.91
N ARG A 299 7.21 9.17 11.05
CA ARG A 299 6.81 8.73 12.39
C ARG A 299 5.53 9.41 12.90
N LYS A 300 5.25 10.65 12.48
CA LYS A 300 4.15 11.46 13.03
C LYS A 300 2.77 10.81 12.92
N PRO A 301 2.34 10.19 11.79
CA PRO A 301 1.02 9.58 11.71
C PRO A 301 0.77 8.51 12.77
N VAL A 302 1.79 7.73 13.12
CA VAL A 302 1.69 6.71 14.17
C VAL A 302 1.65 7.37 15.54
N ILE A 303 2.50 8.39 15.78
CA ILE A 303 2.52 9.12 17.05
C ILE A 303 1.19 9.82 17.32
N TRP A 304 0.58 10.47 16.31
CA TRP A 304 -0.71 11.15 16.45
C TRP A 304 -1.83 10.18 16.86
N LEU A 305 -1.87 9.00 16.25
CA LEU A 305 -2.87 7.98 16.60
C LEU A 305 -2.77 7.54 18.08
N TYR A 306 -1.56 7.49 18.62
CA TYR A 306 -1.33 7.06 20.01
C TYR A 306 -1.12 8.23 20.98
N ALA A 307 -1.29 9.48 20.55
CA ALA A 307 -1.16 10.64 21.43
C ALA A 307 -2.24 10.61 22.52
N ASP A 308 -3.43 10.13 22.17
CA ASP A 308 -4.58 10.06 23.07
C ASP A 308 -4.66 8.75 23.87
N SER A 309 -3.84 7.73 23.54
CA SER A 309 -3.84 6.44 24.23
C SER A 309 -2.71 6.37 25.26
N SER A 310 -3.07 6.21 26.53
CA SER A 310 -2.25 6.70 27.64
C SER A 310 -0.98 5.96 28.03
N ASN A 311 -0.57 4.77 27.52
CA ASN A 311 0.75 4.24 27.96
C ASN A 311 1.44 3.05 27.25
N THR A 312 1.02 2.55 26.09
CA THR A 312 1.73 1.40 25.45
C THR A 312 1.92 1.57 23.95
N LYS A 313 2.85 2.44 23.56
CA LYS A 313 3.15 2.83 22.16
C LYS A 313 3.77 1.72 21.29
N SER A 314 4.41 0.71 21.87
CA SER A 314 5.33 -0.16 21.12
C SER A 314 4.69 -1.43 20.53
N GLN A 315 3.64 -2.00 21.15
CA GLN A 315 3.24 -3.39 20.82
C GLN A 315 2.17 -3.56 19.72
N ARG A 316 1.59 -2.47 19.17
CA ARG A 316 0.41 -2.59 18.28
C ARG A 316 0.58 -2.03 16.86
N THR A 317 1.76 -1.53 16.50
CA THR A 317 2.00 -1.00 15.15
C THR A 317 2.35 -2.14 14.19
N PRO A 318 1.71 -2.23 13.00
CA PRO A 318 2.04 -3.25 12.02
C PRO A 318 3.53 -3.24 11.64
N GLN A 319 4.16 -4.42 11.62
CA GLN A 319 5.59 -4.58 11.30
C GLN A 319 5.97 -3.97 9.95
N SER A 320 5.06 -4.03 8.96
CA SER A 320 5.30 -3.47 7.63
C SER A 320 5.45 -1.94 7.65
N LEU A 321 4.80 -1.23 8.57
CA LEU A 321 4.95 0.22 8.74
C LEU A 321 6.25 0.57 9.47
N LEU A 322 6.66 -0.26 10.44
CA LEU A 322 7.92 -0.10 11.17
C LEU A 322 9.13 -0.37 10.28
N ASN A 323 9.07 -1.39 9.42
CA ASN A 323 10.15 -1.68 8.48
C ASN A 323 10.41 -0.48 7.55
N PHE A 324 9.35 0.16 7.06
CA PHE A 324 9.47 1.37 6.23
C PHE A 324 10.03 2.57 7.03
N GLU A 325 9.62 2.74 8.30
CA GLU A 325 10.21 3.75 9.20
C GLU A 325 11.71 3.54 9.35
N ARG A 326 12.15 2.30 9.67
CA ARG A 326 13.55 1.95 9.84
C ARG A 326 14.38 2.16 8.57
N SER A 327 13.85 1.74 7.42
CA SER A 327 14.50 1.99 6.13
C SER A 327 14.62 3.49 5.85
N THR A 328 13.60 4.28 6.16
CA THR A 328 13.67 5.74 5.98
C THR A 328 14.71 6.36 6.91
N LEU A 329 14.74 5.98 8.19
CA LEU A 329 15.74 6.47 9.14
C LEU A 329 17.16 6.13 8.69
N ALA A 330 17.39 4.89 8.23
CA ALA A 330 18.70 4.46 7.73
C ALA A 330 19.13 5.27 6.49
N VAL A 331 18.21 5.49 5.54
CA VAL A 331 18.46 6.31 4.35
C VAL A 331 18.74 7.76 4.72
N SER A 332 17.97 8.36 5.63
CA SER A 332 18.19 9.75 6.09
C SER A 332 19.55 9.89 6.79
N VAL A 333 19.95 8.93 7.65
CA VAL A 333 21.27 8.94 8.29
C VAL A 333 22.39 8.82 7.26
N LEU A 334 22.24 7.93 6.28
CA LEU A 334 23.21 7.78 5.19
C LEU A 334 23.34 9.08 4.40
N SER A 335 22.22 9.69 3.97
CA SER A 335 22.22 10.94 3.22
C SER A 335 22.89 12.08 3.98
N VAL A 336 22.59 12.22 5.27
CA VAL A 336 23.18 13.25 6.14
C VAL A 336 24.67 13.00 6.38
N SER A 337 25.09 11.74 6.51
CA SER A 337 26.50 11.38 6.66
C SER A 337 27.31 11.68 5.40
N ILE A 338 26.73 11.42 4.22
CA ILE A 338 27.33 11.76 2.92
C ILE A 338 27.48 13.29 2.80
N ILE A 339 26.42 14.05 3.10
CA ILE A 339 26.47 15.52 3.08
C ILE A 339 27.50 16.06 4.07
N GLY A 340 27.57 15.50 5.28
CA GLY A 340 28.57 15.89 6.27
C GLY A 340 29.99 15.61 5.81
N ALA A 341 30.25 14.44 5.22
CA ALA A 341 31.56 14.09 4.66
C ALA A 341 31.95 15.04 3.52
N ASP A 342 31.00 15.37 2.64
CA ASP A 342 31.19 16.30 1.52
C ASP A 342 31.62 17.69 2.00
N LEU A 343 30.88 18.25 2.96
CA LEU A 343 31.15 19.56 3.55
C LEU A 343 32.52 19.60 4.27
N ILE A 344 32.91 18.53 4.96
CA ILE A 344 34.19 18.47 5.68
C ILE A 344 35.37 18.32 4.72
N MET A 345 35.25 17.49 3.68
CA MET A 345 36.37 17.16 2.80
C MET A 345 36.64 18.22 1.74
N PHE A 346 35.60 18.86 1.19
CA PHE A 346 35.74 19.66 -0.03
C PHE A 346 35.47 21.16 0.18
N HIS A 347 34.79 21.54 1.27
CA HIS A 347 34.34 22.92 1.48
C HIS A 347 34.70 23.47 2.86
N PRO A 348 36.00 23.58 3.22
CA PRO A 348 36.40 24.25 4.44
C PRO A 348 35.95 25.72 4.41
N PRO A 349 35.23 26.21 5.42
CA PRO A 349 34.62 27.54 5.39
C PRO A 349 35.68 28.65 5.39
N THR A 350 35.80 29.37 4.26
CA THR A 350 36.78 30.45 4.06
C THR A 350 36.26 31.85 4.42
N THR A 351 34.94 32.02 4.60
CA THR A 351 34.27 33.32 4.81
C THR A 351 33.15 33.26 5.85
N GLY A 352 32.77 34.42 6.43
CA GLY A 352 31.77 34.50 7.51
C GLY A 352 30.36 34.01 7.14
N THR A 353 29.92 34.22 5.89
CA THR A 353 28.62 33.70 5.40
C THR A 353 28.67 32.20 5.13
N GLY A 354 29.81 31.65 4.70
CA GLY A 354 30.02 30.21 4.54
C GLY A 354 29.92 29.48 5.88
N TRP A 355 30.47 30.06 6.95
CA TRP A 355 30.37 29.53 8.31
C TRP A 355 28.92 29.36 8.80
N LEU A 356 28.04 30.31 8.48
CA LEU A 356 26.62 30.20 8.87
C LEU A 356 25.91 29.03 8.19
N ILE A 357 26.18 28.80 6.90
CA ILE A 357 25.60 27.69 6.12
C ILE A 357 26.12 26.35 6.63
N VAL A 358 27.44 26.25 6.85
CA VAL A 358 28.07 25.04 7.41
C VAL A 358 27.55 24.74 8.81
N PHE A 359 27.42 25.77 9.67
CA PHE A 359 26.84 25.60 11.00
C PHE A 359 25.39 25.13 10.94
N ALA A 360 24.57 25.70 10.05
CA ALA A 360 23.19 25.26 9.84
C ALA A 360 23.14 23.79 9.38
N ALA A 361 23.98 23.39 8.44
CA ALA A 361 24.10 22.00 8.00
C ALA A 361 24.50 21.08 9.16
N CYS A 362 25.51 21.46 9.96
CA CYS A 362 25.90 20.71 11.16
C CYS A 362 24.76 20.57 12.17
N CYS A 363 23.99 21.63 12.44
CA CYS A 363 22.83 21.56 13.30
C CYS A 363 21.76 20.60 12.77
N LEU A 364 21.51 20.59 11.46
CA LEU A 364 20.56 19.65 10.82
C LEU A 364 21.07 18.21 10.88
N ILE A 365 22.37 18.01 10.68
CA ILE A 365 23.03 16.70 10.80
C ILE A 365 22.84 16.17 12.23
N VAL A 366 23.25 16.94 13.24
CA VAL A 366 23.12 16.59 14.66
C VAL A 366 21.65 16.37 15.04
N GLY A 367 20.75 17.25 14.60
CA GLY A 367 19.32 17.11 14.80
C GLY A 367 18.78 15.79 14.26
N THR A 368 19.22 15.37 13.08
CA THR A 368 18.81 14.09 12.47
C THR A 368 19.29 12.92 13.32
N PHE A 369 20.56 12.92 13.74
CA PHE A 369 21.08 11.90 14.63
C PHE A 369 20.33 11.83 15.96
N VAL A 370 20.02 12.98 16.59
CA VAL A 370 19.25 13.03 17.85
C VAL A 370 17.85 12.44 17.67
N VAL A 371 17.16 12.77 16.57
CA VAL A 371 15.82 12.23 16.27
C VAL A 371 15.88 10.72 16.05
N VAL A 372 16.89 10.23 15.33
CA VAL A 372 17.10 8.80 15.06
C VAL A 372 17.44 8.05 16.34
N ILE A 373 18.36 8.56 17.17
CA ILE A 373 18.74 7.95 18.45
C ILE A 373 17.51 7.87 19.36
N ARG A 374 16.73 8.96 19.49
CA ARG A 374 15.46 8.93 20.22
C ARG A 374 14.47 7.92 19.63
N ALA A 375 14.48 7.72 18.31
CA ALA A 375 13.66 6.69 17.68
C ALA A 375 14.06 5.29 18.13
N VAL A 376 15.35 4.96 18.03
CA VAL A 376 15.89 3.66 18.41
C VAL A 376 15.66 3.38 19.90
N ILE A 377 15.92 4.35 20.78
CA ILE A 377 15.66 4.24 22.22
C ILE A 377 14.17 3.98 22.49
N SER A 378 13.27 4.67 21.78
CA SER A 378 11.83 4.46 21.91
C SER A 378 11.31 3.12 21.37
N GLU A 379 12.15 2.36 20.65
CA GLU A 379 11.84 1.02 20.14
C GLU A 379 12.46 -0.10 20.98
N LEU A 380 13.45 0.19 21.84
CA LEU A 380 14.03 -0.81 22.74
C LEU A 380 12.93 -1.37 23.67
N PRO A 381 12.85 -2.71 23.85
CA PRO A 381 11.88 -3.33 24.75
C PRO A 381 12.13 -2.85 26.18
N GLU A 382 11.07 -2.71 26.99
CA GLU A 382 11.13 -2.18 28.36
C GLU A 382 12.11 -2.91 29.28
N ARG A 383 12.48 -4.16 28.96
CA ARG A 383 13.49 -4.92 29.71
C ARG A 383 14.94 -4.48 29.47
N LEU A 384 15.18 -3.64 28.46
CA LEU A 384 16.49 -3.11 28.06
C LEU A 384 16.59 -1.58 28.16
N ARG A 385 15.52 -0.91 28.63
CA ARG A 385 15.54 0.50 29.01
C ARG A 385 15.79 0.62 30.50
#